data_AF-A0A3D6C160-F1
#
_entry.id   AF-A0A3D6C160-F1
#
_cell.length_a   1.000
_cell.length_b   1.000
_cell.length_c   1.000
_cell.angle_alpha   90.00
_cell.angle_beta   90.00
_cell.angle_gamma   90.00
#
_symmetry.space_group_name_H-M   'P 1'
#
loop_
_entity.id
_entity.type
_entity.pdbx_description
1 polymer ?
#
loop_
_entity_poly.entity_id
_entity_poly.type
_entity_poly.pdbx_seq_one_letter_code
_entity_poly.pdbx_strand_id
1 'polypeptide(L)' 'MKMISHSNSSRFKKALLGLPYEERLIPKITMDDVLSRWDSLCRSGYTPVDVCRMANGEMIDEDVYKQLMRSLNGYL' A
#
# COMPACT_ATOMS: atom_id res chain seq x y z
N MET A 1 13.65 0.28 -23.51
CA MET A 1 12.43 0.19 -22.69
C MET A 1 12.81 0.49 -21.24
N LYS A 2 12.31 1.59 -20.66
CA LYS A 2 12.56 1.90 -19.23
C LYS A 2 11.77 0.89 -18.41
N MET A 3 12.47 0.03 -17.69
CA MET A 3 11.91 -0.80 -16.63
C MET A 3 11.25 0.15 -15.62
N ILE A 4 9.92 0.16 -15.55
CA ILE A 4 9.20 0.91 -14.51
C ILE A 4 9.49 0.14 -13.22
N SER A 5 10.51 0.57 -12.49
CA SER A 5 10.67 0.17 -11.09
C SER A 5 9.44 0.69 -10.36
N HIS A 6 8.46 -0.18 -10.12
CA HIS A 6 7.29 0.17 -9.33
C HIS A 6 7.76 0.38 -7.90
N SER A 7 7.71 1.63 -7.43
CA SER A 7 8.05 1.95 -6.04
C SER A 7 7.21 1.10 -5.08
N ASN A 8 7.77 0.79 -3.91
CA ASN A 8 7.05 0.10 -2.83
C ASN A 8 5.70 0.78 -2.52
N SER A 9 5.67 2.12 -2.58
CA SER A 9 4.45 2.92 -2.48
C SER A 9 3.41 2.53 -3.54
N SER A 10 3.80 2.44 -4.81
CA SER A 10 2.88 2.06 -5.90
C SER A 10 2.32 0.64 -5.72
N ARG A 11 3.16 -0.31 -5.31
CA ARG A 11 2.72 -1.70 -5.05
C ARG A 11 1.76 -1.77 -3.86
N PHE A 12 2.06 -1.02 -2.81
CA PHE A 12 1.22 -0.96 -1.62
C PHE A 12 -0.15 -0.33 -1.91
N LYS A 13 -0.20 0.77 -2.66
CA LYS A 13 -1.47 1.37 -3.10
C LYS A 13 -2.34 0.39 -3.88
N LYS A 14 -1.74 -0.38 -4.80
CA LYS A 14 -2.47 -1.42 -5.54
C LYS A 14 -3.04 -2.49 -4.62
N ALA A 15 -2.26 -2.95 -3.64
CA ALA A 15 -2.71 -3.93 -2.66
C ALA A 15 -3.89 -3.41 -1.82
N LEU A 16 -3.84 -2.14 -1.38
CA LEU A 16 -4.94 -1.50 -0.66
C LEU A 16 -6.24 -1.47 -1.49
N LEU A 17 -6.12 -1.04 -2.75
CA LEU A 17 -7.25 -0.87 -3.66
C LEU A 17 -7.71 -2.19 -4.31
N GLY A 18 -6.96 -3.29 -4.16
CA GLY A 18 -7.22 -4.55 -4.86
C GLY A 18 -7.05 -4.45 -6.38
N LEU A 19 -6.18 -3.54 -6.85
CA LEU A 19 -5.94 -3.33 -8.29
C LEU A 19 -4.97 -4.37 -8.85
N PRO A 20 -5.14 -4.78 -10.13
CA PRO A 20 -4.21 -5.69 -10.79
C PRO A 20 -2.82 -5.06 -10.97
N TYR A 21 -1.81 -5.91 -11.14
CA TYR A 21 -0.43 -5.47 -11.28
C TYR A 21 -0.20 -4.60 -12.52
N GLU A 22 -0.92 -4.84 -13.63
CA GLU A 22 -0.77 -4.04 -14.85
C GLU A 22 -1.36 -2.64 -14.76
N GLU A 23 -2.14 -2.33 -13.71
CA GLU A 23 -2.83 -1.04 -13.60
C GLU A 23 -1.83 0.12 -13.59
N ARG A 24 -2.01 1.07 -14.52
CA ARG A 24 -1.08 2.18 -14.73
C ARG A 24 -1.49 3.41 -13.95
N LEU A 25 -2.79 3.60 -13.72
CA LEU A 25 -3.32 4.76 -13.03
C LEU A 25 -3.77 4.34 -11.63
N ILE A 26 -2.99 4.75 -10.64
CA ILE A 26 -3.28 4.48 -9.23
C ILE A 26 -3.81 5.76 -8.61
N PRO A 27 -5.08 5.82 -8.18
CA PRO A 27 -5.62 7.00 -7.53
C PRO A 27 -4.93 7.27 -6.18
N LYS A 28 -5.15 8.47 -5.66
CA LYS A 28 -4.74 8.80 -4.28
C LYS A 28 -5.55 7.96 -3.31
N ILE A 29 -4.86 7.39 -2.31
CA ILE A 29 -5.50 6.60 -1.26
C ILE A 29 -6.24 7.55 -0.32
N THR A 30 -7.49 7.21 -0.01
CA THR A 30 -8.32 7.91 0.96
C THR A 30 -8.31 7.19 2.30
N MET A 31 -8.83 7.83 3.34
CA MET A 31 -9.01 7.17 4.64
C MET A 31 -10.00 6.02 4.54
N ASP A 32 -11.04 6.14 3.72
CA ASP A 32 -12.04 5.08 3.53
C ASP A 32 -11.42 3.82 2.91
N ASP A 33 -10.50 3.99 1.95
CA ASP A 33 -9.75 2.86 1.37
C ASP A 33 -8.96 2.10 2.44
N VAL A 34 -8.29 2.83 3.34
CA VAL A 34 -7.53 2.22 4.45
C VAL A 34 -8.47 1.55 5.44
N LEU A 35 -9.57 2.21 5.80
CA LEU A 35 -10.55 1.68 6.75
C LEU A 35 -11.24 0.41 6.22
N SER A 36 -11.47 0.33 4.91
CA SER A 36 -12.02 -0.88 4.25
C SER A 36 -11.12 -2.10 4.40
N ARG A 37 -9.82 -1.90 4.65
CA ARG A 37 -8.80 -2.94 4.85
C ARG A 37 -8.32 -3.02 6.30
N TRP A 38 -9.00 -2.34 7.23
CA TRP A 38 -8.49 -2.17 8.59
C TRP A 38 -8.39 -3.45 9.37
N ASP A 39 -9.30 -4.40 9.16
CA ASP A 39 -9.25 -5.72 9.82
C ASP A 39 -7.93 -6.45 9.56
N SER A 40 -7.36 -6.26 8.37
CA SER A 40 -6.06 -6.79 7.98
C SER A 40 -4.90 -5.92 8.49
N LEU A 41 -5.03 -4.59 8.41
CA LEU A 41 -3.97 -3.64 8.73
C LEU A 41 -3.81 -3.32 10.21
N CYS A 42 -4.82 -3.59 11.04
CA CYS A 42 -4.83 -3.21 12.46
C CYS A 42 -3.67 -3.83 13.25
N ARG A 43 -3.11 -4.95 12.77
CA ARG A 43 -1.96 -5.65 13.39
C ARG A 43 -0.61 -5.13 12.93
N SER A 44 -0.57 -4.15 12.02
CA SER A 44 0.66 -3.57 11.50
C SER A 44 1.39 -2.66 12.51
N GLY A 45 0.72 -2.24 13.58
CA GLY A 45 1.28 -1.31 14.59
C GLY A 45 1.26 0.16 14.17
N TYR A 46 0.70 0.48 13.00
CA TYR A 46 0.50 1.85 12.51
C TYR A 46 -0.95 2.27 12.68
N THR A 47 -1.20 3.59 12.74
CA THR A 47 -2.58 4.11 12.71
C THR A 47 -3.11 4.17 11.27
N PRO A 48 -4.45 4.24 11.05
CA PRO A 48 -4.99 4.40 9.70
C PRO A 48 -4.45 5.65 9.00
N VAL A 49 -4.18 6.72 9.75
CA VAL A 49 -3.62 7.98 9.25
C VAL A 49 -2.18 7.77 8.77
N ASP A 50 -1.36 7.06 9.54
CA ASP A 50 0.00 6.74 9.14
C ASP A 50 0.01 5.91 7.86
N VAL A 51 -0.86 4.89 7.78
CA VAL A 51 -0.99 4.03 6.59
C VAL A 51 -1.41 4.85 5.37
N CYS A 52 -2.40 5.72 5.50
CA CYS A 52 -2.85 6.60 4.40
C CYS A 52 -1.74 7.55 3.94
N ARG A 53 -1.00 8.13 4.89
CA ARG A 53 0.15 8.99 4.60
C ARG A 53 1.27 8.23 3.90
N MET A 54 1.62 7.04 4.38
CA MET A 54 2.67 6.19 3.79
C MET A 54 2.27 5.75 2.38
N ALA A 55 1.02 5.31 2.20
CA ALA A 55 0.52 4.93 0.90
C ALA A 55 0.62 6.08 -0.09
N ASN A 56 0.28 7.31 0.30
CA ASN A 56 0.36 8.48 -0.59
C ASN A 56 1.75 9.12 -0.69
N GLY A 57 2.71 8.69 0.12
CA GLY A 57 4.09 9.18 0.08
C GLY A 57 4.86 8.70 -1.14
N GLU A 58 5.98 9.37 -1.42
CA GLU A 58 6.86 9.01 -2.54
C GLU A 58 7.59 7.69 -2.31
N MET A 59 8.00 7.45 -1.06
CA MET A 59 8.74 6.27 -0.64
C MET A 59 8.17 5.69 0.65
N ILE A 60 8.21 4.37 0.74
CA ILE A 60 7.95 3.60 1.96
C ILE A 60 9.23 2.80 2.20
N ASP A 61 9.73 2.86 3.43
CA ASP A 61 10.83 2.03 3.88
C ASP A 61 10.54 0.55 3.60
N GLU A 62 11.56 -0.23 3.23
CA GLU A 62 11.38 -1.60 2.77
C GLU A 62 10.81 -2.52 3.86
N ASP A 63 11.24 -2.36 5.12
CA ASP A 63 10.76 -3.18 6.22
C ASP A 63 9.33 -2.83 6.58
N VAL A 64 9.00 -1.53 6.57
CA VAL A 64 7.63 -1.03 6.74
C VAL A 64 6.72 -1.56 5.63
N TYR A 65 7.16 -1.51 4.38
CA TYR A 65 6.44 -2.04 3.24
C TYR A 65 6.16 -3.55 3.41
N LYS A 66 7.18 -4.35 3.75
CA LYS A 66 7.03 -5.80 3.98
C LYS A 66 6.04 -6.09 5.10
N GLN A 67 6.09 -5.32 6.19
CA GLN A 67 5.17 -5.47 7.32
C GLN A 67 3.72 -5.17 6.91
N LEU A 68 3.49 -4.08 6.17
CA LEU A 68 2.17 -3.70 5.68
C LEU A 68 1.62 -4.72 4.66
N MET A 69 2.46 -5.19 3.73
CA MET A 69 2.07 -6.20 2.75
C MET A 69 1.74 -7.55 3.38
N ARG A 70 2.53 -7.99 4.38
CA ARG A 70 2.21 -9.18 5.18
C ARG A 70 0.86 -9.05 5.88
N SER A 71 0.56 -7.85 6.40
CA SER A 71 -0.72 -7.58 7.07
C SER A 71 -1.90 -7.67 6.09
N LEU A 72 -1.71 -7.24 4.85
CA LEU A 72 -2.73 -7.31 3.79
C LEU A 72 -2.88 -8.69 3.13
N ASN A 73 -2.11 -9.71 3.52
CA ASN A 73 -1.94 -10.96 2.76
C ASN A 73 -1.56 -10.70 1.28
N GLY A 74 -0.94 -9.56 0.99
CA GLY A 74 -0.46 -9.26 -0.35
C GLY A 74 0.76 -10.13 -0.65
N TYR A 75 0.70 -10.93 -1.71
CA TYR A 75 1.84 -11.74 -2.17
C TYR A 75 3.08 -10.85 -2.34
N LEU A 76 4.19 -11.26 -1.71
CA LEU A 76 5.52 -10.67 -1.84
C LEU A 76 6.13 -10.99 -3.22
#